data_AF-A0A0C1QYH3-F1
#
_entry.id   AF-A0A0C1QYH3-F1
#
_cell.length_a   1.000
_cell.length_b   1.000
_cell.length_c   1.000
_cell.angle_alpha   90.00
_cell.angle_beta   90.00
_cell.angle_gamma   90.00
#
_symmetry.space_group_name_H-M   'P 1'
#
loop_
_entity.id
_entity.type
_entity.pdbx_description
1 polymer ?
#
loop_
_entity_poly.entity_id
_entity_poly.type
_entity_poly.pdbx_seq_one_letter_code
_entity_poly.pdbx_strand_id
1 'polypeptide(L)'
;MPTYSGQITLFRTDENSDDSQDHAVGMKPEPLLGWDKVVTGGIDVHYVPGSHTTLFEEPNVRDLADKLKNCLEKGYLTSCTYTLEE
;
A
#
# COMPACT_ATOMS: atom_id res chain seq x y z
N MET A 1 17.84 -1.62 -12.36
CA MET A 1 16.38 -1.86 -12.41
C MET A 1 15.73 -0.52 -12.71
N PRO A 2 14.74 -0.42 -13.61
CA PRO A 2 14.00 0.82 -13.79
C PRO A 2 13.35 1.22 -12.46
N THR A 3 13.41 2.50 -12.12
CA THR A 3 12.78 3.08 -10.94
C THR A 3 11.50 3.82 -11.32
N TYR A 4 10.58 3.91 -10.37
CA TYR A 4 9.33 4.65 -10.49
C TYR A 4 9.37 5.91 -9.63
N SER A 5 9.33 7.08 -10.28
CA SER A 5 9.39 8.39 -9.62
C SER A 5 8.05 8.91 -9.11
N GLY A 6 6.94 8.24 -9.45
CA GLY A 6 5.64 8.57 -8.89
C GLY A 6 5.50 8.09 -7.46
N GLN A 7 4.51 8.64 -6.76
CA GLN A 7 4.08 8.12 -5.47
C GLN A 7 3.20 6.88 -5.67
N ILE A 8 3.31 5.90 -4.77
CA ILE A 8 2.39 4.76 -4.73
C ILE A 8 1.67 4.67 -3.38
N THR A 9 0.51 4.05 -3.39
CA THR A 9 -0.20 3.59 -2.20
C THR A 9 -0.06 2.08 -2.10
N LEU A 10 0.42 1.58 -0.96
CA LEU A 10 0.59 0.15 -0.68
C LEU A 10 -0.42 -0.28 0.40
N PHE A 11 -1.36 -1.15 0.02
CA PHE A 11 -2.23 -1.83 0.99
C PHE A 11 -1.54 -3.09 1.50
N ARG A 12 -1.35 -3.19 2.81
CA ARG A 12 -0.64 -4.28 3.47
C ARG A 12 -1.55 -4.99 4.46
N THR A 13 -1.60 -6.30 4.40
CA THR A 13 -2.32 -7.13 5.36
C THR A 13 -1.66 -7.10 6.74
N ASP A 14 -2.47 -7.06 7.80
CA ASP A 14 -2.00 -7.02 9.19
C ASP A 14 -1.86 -8.41 9.82
N GLU A 15 -2.44 -9.46 9.22
CA GLU A 15 -2.24 -10.83 9.67
C GLU A 15 -0.83 -11.30 9.34
N ASN A 16 -0.10 -11.70 10.40
CA ASN A 16 1.23 -12.30 10.33
C ASN A 16 1.22 -13.73 9.74
N SER A 17 0.16 -14.11 9.02
CA SER A 17 0.06 -15.42 8.39
C SER A 17 0.92 -15.43 7.13
N ASP A 18 2.21 -15.74 7.32
CA ASP A 18 2.92 -16.73 6.51
C ASP A 18 2.71 -16.69 4.98
N ASP A 19 2.57 -15.52 4.36
CA ASP A 19 2.53 -15.42 2.90
C ASP A 19 3.98 -15.39 2.36
N SER A 20 4.66 -16.53 2.55
CA SER A 20 5.88 -16.95 1.84
C SER A 20 7.15 -16.10 1.98
N GLN A 21 7.45 -15.57 3.17
CA GLN A 21 8.87 -15.44 3.54
C GLN A 21 9.23 -16.65 4.38
N ASP A 22 10.18 -17.44 3.89
CA ASP A 22 10.97 -18.38 4.68
C ASP A 22 11.61 -17.57 5.83
N HIS A 23 10.84 -17.35 6.89
CA HIS A 23 11.25 -16.60 8.04
C HIS A 23 12.18 -17.51 8.82
N ALA A 24 13.46 -17.51 8.43
CA ALA A 24 14.53 -17.89 9.33
C ALA A 24 14.25 -17.23 10.67
N VAL A 25 14.18 -18.03 11.73
CA VAL A 25 13.81 -17.61 13.09
C VAL A 25 14.55 -16.31 13.44
N GLY A 26 13.83 -15.18 13.49
CA GLY A 26 14.39 -13.87 13.81
C GLY A 26 14.26 -12.78 12.73
N MET A 27 13.83 -13.10 11.51
CA MET A 27 13.65 -12.08 10.46
C MET A 27 12.26 -11.43 10.52
N LYS A 28 12.22 -10.16 10.94
CA LYS A 28 10.99 -9.36 10.94
C LYS A 28 10.50 -9.16 9.49
N PRO A 29 9.19 -9.25 9.22
CA PRO A 29 8.67 -9.00 7.88
C PRO A 29 9.05 -7.59 7.40
N GLU A 30 9.64 -7.50 6.21
CA GLU A 30 10.03 -6.22 5.58
C GLU A 30 8.78 -5.36 5.36
N PRO A 31 8.62 -4.20 6.02
CA PRO A 31 7.36 -3.42 6.02
C PRO A 31 6.92 -2.95 4.62
N LEU A 32 7.86 -2.77 3.71
CA LEU A 32 7.62 -2.25 2.37
C LEU A 32 7.66 -3.31 1.28
N LEU A 33 7.81 -4.60 1.62
CA LEU A 33 7.82 -5.73 0.67
C LEU A 33 8.80 -5.53 -0.51
N GLY A 34 9.90 -4.81 -0.30
CA GLY A 34 10.90 -4.48 -1.33
C GLY A 34 10.52 -3.35 -2.29
N TRP A 35 9.36 -2.71 -2.13
CA TRP A 35 8.94 -1.57 -2.97
C TRP A 35 9.86 -0.35 -2.82
N ASP A 36 10.53 -0.22 -1.68
CA ASP A 36 11.56 0.79 -1.41
C ASP A 36 12.78 0.69 -2.34
N LYS A 37 12.99 -0.47 -2.97
CA LYS A 37 14.09 -0.69 -3.93
C LYS A 37 13.79 -0.12 -5.31
N VAL A 38 12.53 0.20 -5.61
CA VAL A 38 12.10 0.62 -6.96
C VAL A 38 11.34 1.95 -6.98
N VAL A 39 10.70 2.37 -5.89
CA VAL A 39 9.93 3.62 -5.83
C VAL A 39 10.76 4.73 -5.21
N THR A 40 10.87 5.87 -5.91
CA THR A 40 11.57 7.06 -5.42
C THR A 40 10.65 8.24 -5.13
N GLY A 41 9.39 8.22 -5.60
CA GLY A 41 8.39 9.26 -5.36
C GLY A 41 7.65 9.17 -4.02
N GLY A 42 7.99 8.18 -3.20
CA GLY A 42 7.36 7.93 -1.90
C GLY A 42 6.33 6.80 -1.92
N ILE A 43 6.14 6.18 -0.76
CA ILE A 43 5.25 5.04 -0.54
C ILE A 43 4.36 5.37 0.65
N ASP A 44 3.05 5.42 0.44
CA ASP A 44 2.04 5.56 1.50
C ASP A 44 1.46 4.19 1.86
N VAL A 45 1.67 3.71 3.08
CA VAL A 45 1.31 2.35 3.49
C VAL A 45 0.03 2.35 4.32
N HIS A 46 -0.94 1.54 3.90
CA HIS A 46 -2.23 1.36 4.58
C HIS A 46 -2.39 -0.08 5.03
N TYR A 47 -2.44 -0.30 6.34
CA TYR A 47 -2.73 -1.63 6.88
C TYR A 47 -4.23 -1.97 6.74
N VAL A 48 -4.52 -3.21 6.35
CA VAL A 48 -5.87 -3.76 6.11
C VAL A 48 -5.98 -5.13 6.79
N PRO A 49 -7.17 -5.51 7.29
CA PRO A 49 -7.37 -6.81 7.94
C PRO A 49 -7.29 -7.97 6.95
N GLY A 50 -6.96 -9.16 7.45
CA GLY A 50 -6.90 -10.40 6.68
C GLY A 50 -5.49 -10.74 6.19
N SER A 51 -5.39 -11.70 5.28
CA SER A 51 -4.16 -12.21 4.65
C SER A 51 -4.17 -11.96 3.14
N HIS A 52 -3.10 -12.35 2.43
CA HIS A 52 -3.04 -12.19 0.96
C HIS A 52 -4.21 -12.88 0.24
N THR A 53 -4.74 -13.94 0.83
CA THR A 53 -5.84 -14.73 0.26
C THR A 53 -7.22 -14.28 0.72
N THR A 54 -7.36 -13.69 1.92
CA THR A 54 -8.65 -13.31 2.51
C THR A 54 -8.97 -11.81 2.42
N LEU A 55 -8.02 -10.97 2.01
CA LEU A 55 -8.19 -9.51 1.93
C LEU A 55 -9.37 -9.08 1.02
N PHE A 56 -9.62 -9.83 -0.05
CA PHE A 56 -10.68 -9.53 -1.02
C PHE A 56 -12.05 -10.12 -0.63
N GLU A 57 -12.14 -10.82 0.50
CA GLU A 57 -13.36 -11.45 0.98
C GLU A 57 -14.00 -10.64 2.10
N GLU A 58 -15.30 -10.90 2.33
CA GLU A 58 -16.01 -10.30 3.46
C GLU A 58 -15.53 -10.91 4.80
N PRO A 59 -15.34 -10.09 5.86
CA PRO A 59 -15.63 -8.64 5.93
C PRO A 59 -14.46 -7.74 5.48
N ASN A 60 -13.26 -8.29 5.26
CA ASN A 60 -12.00 -7.53 5.06
C ASN A 60 -12.04 -6.58 3.85
N VAL A 61 -12.75 -6.96 2.79
CA VAL A 61 -12.88 -6.16 1.57
C VAL A 61 -13.51 -4.79 1.82
N ARG A 62 -14.30 -4.64 2.90
CA ARG A 62 -14.91 -3.34 3.26
C ARG A 62 -13.86 -2.32 3.67
N ASP A 63 -12.94 -2.71 4.55
CA ASP A 63 -11.84 -1.85 4.98
C ASP A 63 -10.91 -1.48 3.81
N LEU A 64 -10.64 -2.44 2.91
CA LEU A 64 -9.89 -2.17 1.69
C LEU A 64 -10.60 -1.14 0.81
N ALA A 65 -11.90 -1.33 0.57
CA ALA A 65 -12.70 -0.45 -0.27
C ALA A 65 -12.75 0.98 0.28
N ASP A 66 -12.95 1.13 1.60
CA ASP A 66 -13.01 2.44 2.26
C ASP A 66 -11.66 3.18 2.15
N LYS A 67 -10.54 2.49 2.41
CA LYS A 67 -9.21 3.11 2.28
C LYS A 67 -8.87 3.43 0.82
N LEU A 68 -9.22 2.55 -0.13
CA LEU A 68 -9.02 2.80 -1.55
C LEU A 68 -9.80 4.02 -2.01
N LYS A 69 -11.07 4.14 -1.62
CA LYS A 69 -11.91 5.31 -1.94
C LYS A 69 -11.25 6.61 -1.47
N ASN A 70 -10.81 6.65 -0.21
CA ASN A 70 -10.11 7.81 0.34
C ASN A 70 -8.82 8.16 -0.42
N CYS A 71 -8.06 7.16 -0.87
CA CYS A 71 -6.84 7.38 -1.64
C CYS A 71 -7.14 7.93 -3.05
N LEU A 72 -8.17 7.41 -3.71
CA LEU A 72 -8.62 7.92 -5.00
C LEU A 72 -9.11 9.37 -4.89
N GLU A 73 -9.93 9.67 -3.88
CA GLU A 73 -10.40 11.04 -3.61
C GLU A 73 -9.23 12.01 -3.40
N LYS A 74 -8.21 11.63 -2.62
CA LYS A 74 -6.97 12.41 -2.46
C LYS A 74 -6.22 12.60 -3.79
N GLY A 75 -6.13 11.56 -4.61
CA GLY A 75 -5.50 11.61 -5.93
C GLY A 75 -6.20 12.60 -6.85
N TYR A 76 -7.54 12.60 -6.86
CA TYR A 76 -8.33 13.55 -7.64
C TYR A 76 -8.18 15.00 -7.14
N LEU A 77 -8.12 15.22 -5.83
CA LEU A 77 -7.95 16.56 -5.26
C LEU A 77 -6.56 17.16 -5.54
N THR A 78 -5.52 16.32 -5.54
CA THR A 78 -4.14 16.75 -5.82
C THR A 78 -3.98 17.24 -7.27
N SER A 79 -4.83 16.76 -8.19
CA SER A 79 -4.84 17.22 -9.58
C SER A 79 -5.46 18.62 -9.76
N CYS A 80 -6.17 19.16 -8.76
CA CYS A 80 -6.89 20.43 -8.87
C CYS A 80 -6.15 21.64 -8.25
N THR A 81 -4.96 21.46 -7.65
CA THR A 81 -4.24 22.53 -6.95
C THR A 81 -3.08 23.15 -7.73
N TYR A 82 -2.92 22.85 -9.03
CA TYR A 82 -1.84 23.38 -9.88
C TYR A 82 -2.29 24.43 -10.91
N THR A 83 -3.26 25.28 -10.57
CA THR A 83 -3.59 26.45 -11.39
C THR A 83 -3.97 27.63 -10.50
N LEU A 84 -3.00 28.28 -9.84
CA LEU A 84 -3.05 29.70 -9.47
C LEU A 84 -1.66 30.16 -9.01
N GLU A 85 -0.76 30.44 -9.93
CA GLU A 85 0.34 31.40 -9.69
C GLU A 85 0.32 32.37 -10.88
N GLU A 86 0.00 33.64 -10.61
CA GLU A 86 0.04 34.79 -11.53
C GLU A 86 1.48 35.22 -11.85
#